data_AF-A0A2G9MUX7-F1
#
_entry.id   AF-A0A2G9MUX7-F1
#
_cell.length_a   1.000
_cell.length_b   1.000
_cell.length_c   1.000
_cell.angle_alpha   90.00
_cell.angle_beta   90.00
_cell.angle_gamma   90.00
#
_symmetry.space_group_name_H-M   'P 1'
#
loop_
_entity.id
_entity.type
_entity.pdbx_description
1 polymer ?
#
loop_
_entity_poly.entity_id
_entity_poly.type
_entity_poly.pdbx_seq_one_letter_code
_entity_poly.pdbx_strand_id
1 'polypeptide(L)'
;MEIFAWSGQSKEEYYGCLNAVLEQKPQIVIDDGCDLINLLHGKRQELLPQIIGACEETTTGVIRLKAMQSAGKLKFPVMSVNDAYSKHLFDNRYGTGQSTLDAIMRITNKLIAGKTAVVLGYGWCGRGIASRLRGMGASVIVCEIGSRLGESGIGTEDGACKPASAQQKRESGCHRALEALYDGFRVMGIDEAASLGDIFITATGNKNAIDVSHIEKMKNGAIVCNAGHFNNEIDIEGITKKGARKEVLKENLECFTLKNGKCIYLLSEGRLVNLARPSGQGHPIEIMDGSFAVQALSAEYLVKNKGKLKAGVISVPCGIDDEVARLALFSQGIILPKPT
;
A
#
# COMPACT_ATOMS: atom_id res chain seq x y z
N MET A 1 24.25 15.18 10.99
CA MET A 1 23.44 14.28 10.14
C MET A 1 23.96 14.42 8.73
N GLU A 2 24.42 13.33 8.14
CA GLU A 2 24.84 13.31 6.73
C GLU A 2 23.66 12.85 5.87
N ILE A 3 23.45 13.52 4.74
CA ILE A 3 22.28 13.30 3.88
C ILE A 3 22.77 13.17 2.44
N PHE A 4 22.41 12.07 1.78
CA PHE A 4 22.75 11.79 0.40
C PHE A 4 21.46 11.58 -0.41
N ALA A 5 20.77 12.67 -0.76
CA ALA A 5 19.49 12.61 -1.47
C ALA A 5 19.19 13.91 -2.22
N TRP A 6 18.62 13.79 -3.42
CA TRP A 6 17.97 14.90 -4.15
C TRP A 6 16.90 14.35 -5.11
N SER A 7 16.01 15.22 -5.60
CA SER A 7 14.97 14.82 -6.54
C SER A 7 15.54 14.59 -7.94
N GLY A 8 15.11 13.52 -8.62
CA GLY A 8 15.51 13.24 -10.01
C GLY A 8 16.85 12.52 -10.16
N GLN A 9 17.28 11.76 -9.15
CA GLN A 9 18.46 10.92 -9.24
C GLN A 9 18.39 9.91 -10.39
N SER A 10 19.50 9.76 -11.10
CA SER A 10 19.79 8.59 -11.92
C SER A 10 19.93 7.35 -11.06
N LYS A 11 19.89 6.17 -11.69
CA LYS A 11 20.05 4.90 -10.98
C LYS A 11 21.44 4.79 -10.34
N GLU A 12 22.46 5.27 -11.03
CA GLU A 12 23.84 5.29 -10.58
C GLU A 12 24.00 6.18 -9.34
N GLU A 13 23.42 7.38 -9.36
CA GLU A 13 23.42 8.30 -8.21
C GLU A 13 22.68 7.73 -7.01
N TYR A 14 21.52 7.11 -7.23
CA TYR A 14 20.74 6.44 -6.18
C TYR A 14 21.56 5.37 -5.46
N TYR A 15 22.18 4.44 -6.20
CA TYR A 15 23.06 3.42 -5.60
C TYR A 15 24.34 4.01 -5.03
N GLY A 16 24.84 5.13 -5.56
CA GLY A 16 25.93 5.90 -4.97
C GLY A 16 25.57 6.39 -3.56
N CYS A 17 24.37 6.97 -3.40
CA CYS A 17 23.86 7.43 -2.11
C CYS A 17 23.72 6.29 -1.10
N LEU A 18 23.19 5.13 -1.52
CA LEU A 18 23.09 3.95 -0.65
C LEU A 18 24.47 3.48 -0.17
N ASN A 19 25.48 3.48 -1.04
CA ASN A 19 26.84 3.11 -0.65
C ASN A 19 27.47 4.13 0.31
N ALA A 20 27.23 5.42 0.11
CA ALA A 20 27.69 6.47 1.03
C ALA A 20 27.10 6.30 2.44
N VAL A 21 25.82 5.90 2.56
CA VAL A 21 25.22 5.52 3.85
C VAL A 21 25.94 4.33 4.48
N LEU A 22 26.24 3.28 3.70
CA LEU A 22 26.93 2.08 4.21
C LEU A 22 28.41 2.33 4.55
N GLU A 23 29.06 3.32 3.93
CA GLU A 23 30.43 3.75 4.27
C GLU A 23 30.54 4.33 5.68
N GLN A 24 29.44 4.84 6.25
CA GLN A 24 29.36 5.25 7.65
C GLN A 24 29.39 4.08 8.64
N LYS A 25 29.47 2.83 8.15
CA LYS A 25 29.56 1.60 8.93
C LYS A 25 28.44 1.51 9.98
N PRO A 26 27.16 1.56 9.56
CA PRO A 26 26.04 1.50 10.49
C PRO A 26 26.00 0.17 11.26
N GLN A 27 25.44 0.20 12.46
CA GLN A 27 25.13 -1.00 13.27
C GLN A 27 23.63 -1.35 13.23
N ILE A 28 22.78 -0.36 12.97
CA ILE A 28 21.34 -0.52 12.77
C ILE A 28 21.01 0.05 11.40
N VAL A 29 20.14 -0.65 10.67
CA VAL A 29 19.65 -0.20 9.37
C VAL A 29 18.16 0.02 9.46
N ILE A 30 17.69 1.14 8.93
CA ILE A 30 16.28 1.40 8.70
C ILE A 30 16.13 1.43 7.18
N ASP A 31 15.28 0.55 6.64
CA ASP A 31 15.14 0.33 5.20
C ASP A 31 13.65 0.47 4.79
N ASP A 32 13.46 0.99 3.58
CA ASP A 32 12.18 1.15 2.90
C ASP A 32 12.37 0.54 1.51
N GLY A 33 11.89 -0.69 1.33
CA GLY A 33 12.00 -1.42 0.07
C GLY A 33 13.11 -2.48 0.02
N CYS A 34 13.89 -2.64 1.09
CA CYS A 34 14.96 -3.64 1.28
C CYS A 34 16.22 -3.42 0.43
N ASP A 35 16.49 -2.21 -0.06
CA ASP A 35 17.64 -1.98 -0.94
C ASP A 35 18.98 -1.90 -0.18
N LEU A 36 19.02 -1.26 1.00
CA LEU A 36 20.23 -1.25 1.85
C LEU A 36 20.56 -2.65 2.36
N ILE A 37 19.55 -3.38 2.84
CA ILE A 37 19.72 -4.76 3.34
C ILE A 37 20.20 -5.69 2.22
N ASN A 38 19.71 -5.52 0.99
CA ASN A 38 20.20 -6.29 -0.15
C ASN A 38 21.64 -5.95 -0.52
N LEU A 39 22.03 -4.67 -0.46
CA LEU A 39 23.43 -4.28 -0.68
C LEU A 39 24.35 -4.92 0.37
N LEU A 40 23.95 -4.92 1.64
CA LEU A 40 24.69 -5.57 2.73
C LEU A 40 24.89 -7.08 2.50
N HIS A 41 23.85 -7.79 2.06
CA HIS A 41 23.94 -9.23 1.78
C HIS A 41 24.60 -9.56 0.43
N GLY A 42 24.70 -8.59 -0.47
CA GLY A 42 25.25 -8.76 -1.81
C GLY A 42 26.69 -8.23 -1.92
N LYS A 43 26.81 -6.91 -2.00
CA LYS A 43 28.05 -6.18 -2.37
C LYS A 43 28.86 -5.68 -1.16
N ARG A 44 28.24 -5.57 0.02
CA ARG A 44 28.83 -4.96 1.23
C ARG A 44 28.89 -5.95 2.40
N GLN A 45 29.24 -7.20 2.09
CA GLN A 45 29.23 -8.30 3.07
C GLN A 45 30.26 -8.11 4.19
N GLU A 46 31.32 -7.33 3.96
CA GLU A 46 32.32 -6.95 4.95
C GLU A 46 31.72 -6.22 6.15
N LEU A 47 30.56 -5.58 5.99
CA LEU A 47 29.87 -4.87 7.07
C LEU A 47 28.93 -5.76 7.88
N LEU A 48 28.58 -6.97 7.41
CA LEU A 48 27.63 -7.85 8.09
C LEU A 48 27.98 -8.14 9.56
N PRO A 49 29.24 -8.38 9.96
CA PRO A 49 29.58 -8.74 11.34
C PRO A 49 29.22 -7.68 12.40
N GLN A 50 29.10 -6.40 12.01
CA GLN A 50 28.78 -5.31 12.93
C GLN A 50 27.27 -4.96 12.98
N ILE A 51 26.47 -5.49 12.05
CA ILE A 51 25.03 -5.22 12.02
C ILE A 51 24.35 -5.95 13.17
N ILE A 52 23.70 -5.17 14.03
CA ILE A 52 22.87 -5.67 15.13
C ILE A 52 21.52 -6.16 14.59
N GLY A 53 20.94 -5.41 13.66
CA GLY A 53 19.68 -5.73 12.99
C GLY A 53 19.18 -4.61 12.10
N ALA A 54 18.01 -4.80 11.49
CA ALA A 54 17.37 -3.80 10.65
C ALA A 54 15.86 -3.69 10.87
N CYS A 55 15.25 -2.60 10.40
CA CYS A 55 13.80 -2.45 10.28
C CYS A 55 13.43 -2.34 8.80
N GLU A 56 12.30 -2.92 8.41
CA GLU A 56 11.73 -2.81 7.07
C GLU A 56 10.23 -2.49 7.14
N GLU A 57 9.80 -1.43 6.46
CA GLU A 57 8.42 -0.93 6.54
C GLU A 57 7.53 -1.22 5.34
N THR A 58 8.08 -1.74 4.24
CA THR A 58 7.30 -2.00 3.03
C THR A 58 6.92 -3.46 2.87
N THR A 59 5.76 -3.66 2.23
CA THR A 59 5.33 -5.01 1.84
C THR A 59 6.32 -5.66 0.88
N THR A 60 6.85 -4.92 -0.11
CA THR A 60 7.81 -5.43 -1.09
C THR A 60 9.14 -5.82 -0.43
N GLY A 61 9.65 -4.99 0.48
CA GLY A 61 10.85 -5.29 1.25
C GLY A 61 10.67 -6.54 2.12
N VAL A 62 9.56 -6.65 2.84
CA VAL A 62 9.24 -7.85 3.65
C VAL A 62 9.16 -9.11 2.79
N ILE A 63 8.60 -9.05 1.58
CA ILE A 63 8.58 -10.19 0.65
C ILE A 63 10.00 -10.59 0.24
N ARG A 64 10.85 -9.63 -0.14
CA ARG A 64 12.27 -9.86 -0.49
C ARG A 64 13.03 -10.49 0.67
N LEU A 65 12.79 -10.02 1.90
CA LEU A 65 13.41 -10.55 3.12
C LEU A 65 12.94 -11.96 3.45
N LYS A 66 11.64 -12.25 3.34
CA LYS A 66 11.10 -13.60 3.54
C LYS A 66 11.68 -14.58 2.52
N ALA A 67 11.85 -14.17 1.26
CA ALA A 67 12.54 -14.97 0.25
C ALA A 67 14.02 -15.21 0.60
N MET A 68 14.72 -14.18 1.06
CA MET A 68 16.12 -14.28 1.51
C MET A 68 16.28 -15.20 2.73
N GLN A 69 15.35 -15.14 3.69
CA GLN A 69 15.30 -16.03 4.85
C GLN A 69 15.08 -17.48 4.44
N SER A 70 14.10 -17.76 3.59
CA SER A 70 13.82 -19.12 3.09
C SER A 70 15.01 -19.73 2.35
N ALA A 71 15.85 -18.88 1.73
CA ALA A 71 17.10 -19.30 1.11
C ALA A 71 18.29 -19.46 2.09
N GLY A 72 18.10 -19.25 3.41
CA GLY A 72 19.17 -19.31 4.41
C GLY A 72 20.22 -18.18 4.29
N LYS A 73 19.89 -17.13 3.54
CA LYS A 73 20.84 -16.05 3.19
C LYS A 73 20.77 -14.86 4.16
N LEU A 74 19.64 -14.64 4.82
CA LEU A 74 19.48 -13.52 5.76
C LEU A 74 20.34 -13.75 7.01
N LYS A 75 21.26 -12.82 7.32
CA LYS A 75 22.33 -13.01 8.33
C LYS A 75 22.10 -12.31 9.66
N PHE A 76 21.14 -11.39 9.74
CA PHE A 76 20.82 -10.65 10.97
C PHE A 76 19.30 -10.54 11.16
N PRO A 77 18.81 -10.23 12.38
CA PRO A 77 17.38 -10.03 12.64
C PRO A 77 16.86 -8.76 11.93
N VAL A 78 15.69 -8.88 11.29
CA VAL A 78 15.00 -7.75 10.66
C VAL A 78 13.57 -7.64 11.20
N MET A 79 13.25 -6.49 11.79
CA MET A 79 11.91 -6.17 12.29
C MET A 79 11.01 -5.82 11.11
N SER A 80 9.95 -6.60 10.93
CA SER A 80 8.90 -6.37 9.93
C SER A 80 7.93 -5.32 10.46
N VAL A 81 8.29 -4.04 10.33
CA VAL A 81 7.47 -2.91 10.78
C VAL A 81 6.18 -2.81 9.96
N ASN A 82 6.25 -3.20 8.68
CA ASN A 82 5.07 -3.28 7.81
C ASN A 82 3.95 -4.13 8.41
N ASP A 83 4.29 -5.19 9.15
CA ASP A 83 3.34 -6.17 9.69
C ASP A 83 2.74 -5.73 11.04
N ALA A 84 3.14 -4.57 11.59
CA ALA A 84 2.54 -4.01 12.81
C ALA A 84 1.09 -3.58 12.56
N TYR A 85 0.23 -3.80 13.56
CA TYR A 85 -1.18 -3.42 13.48
C TYR A 85 -1.33 -1.90 13.34
N SER A 86 -0.60 -1.12 14.15
CA SER A 86 -0.64 0.35 14.06
C SER A 86 -0.21 0.86 12.71
N LYS A 87 0.78 0.21 12.06
CA LYS A 87 1.19 0.56 10.68
C LYS A 87 0.00 0.39 9.72
N HIS A 88 -0.66 -0.75 9.71
CA HIS A 88 -1.84 -0.94 8.86
C HIS A 88 -3.00 0.00 9.21
N LEU A 89 -3.19 0.31 10.50
CA LEU A 89 -4.22 1.21 10.96
C LEU A 89 -3.96 2.64 10.45
N PHE A 90 -2.81 3.22 10.78
CA PHE A 90 -2.47 4.59 10.44
C PHE A 90 -2.22 4.75 8.94
N ASP A 91 -1.23 4.06 8.38
CA ASP A 91 -0.77 4.24 7.01
C ASP A 91 -1.83 3.76 6.00
N ASN A 92 -2.20 2.48 6.08
CA ASN A 92 -3.05 1.90 5.04
C ASN A 92 -4.51 2.40 5.15
N ARG A 93 -5.13 2.36 6.33
CA ARG A 93 -6.56 2.72 6.44
C ARG A 93 -6.79 4.22 6.50
N TYR A 94 -6.07 4.95 7.35
CA TYR A 94 -6.31 6.38 7.54
C TYR A 94 -5.54 7.24 6.54
N GLY A 95 -4.24 6.97 6.37
CA GLY A 95 -3.35 7.71 5.49
C GLY A 95 -3.75 7.57 4.03
N THR A 96 -3.77 6.34 3.51
CA THR A 96 -4.12 6.09 2.10
C THR A 96 -5.55 6.54 1.82
N GLY A 97 -6.50 6.23 2.71
CA GLY A 97 -7.88 6.67 2.59
C GLY A 97 -8.04 8.18 2.41
N GLN A 98 -7.33 8.99 3.19
CA GLN A 98 -7.40 10.46 3.09
C GLN A 98 -6.60 11.00 1.90
N SER A 99 -5.35 10.57 1.74
CA SER A 99 -4.44 11.11 0.73
C SER A 99 -4.84 10.74 -0.71
N THR A 100 -5.47 9.58 -0.94
CA THR A 100 -6.03 9.22 -2.25
C THR A 100 -7.11 10.21 -2.68
N LEU A 101 -8.03 10.58 -1.77
CA LEU A 101 -9.10 11.53 -2.11
C LEU A 101 -8.57 12.95 -2.31
N ASP A 102 -7.62 13.37 -1.47
CA ASP A 102 -6.94 14.66 -1.63
C ASP A 102 -6.28 14.76 -3.02
N ALA A 103 -5.57 13.72 -3.45
CA ALA A 103 -4.96 13.67 -4.78
C ALA A 103 -6.00 13.71 -5.90
N ILE A 104 -7.08 12.91 -5.84
CA ILE A 104 -8.15 12.93 -6.84
C ILE A 104 -8.75 14.34 -6.96
N MET A 105 -9.03 15.00 -5.83
CA MET A 105 -9.62 16.34 -5.83
C MET A 105 -8.66 17.40 -6.36
N ARG A 106 -7.37 17.37 -5.97
CA ARG A 106 -6.34 18.29 -6.49
C ARG A 106 -6.15 18.13 -8.00
N ILE A 107 -6.13 16.89 -8.49
CA ILE A 107 -5.94 16.62 -9.92
C ILE A 107 -7.19 17.05 -10.70
N THR A 108 -8.38 16.72 -10.24
CA THR A 108 -9.58 16.80 -11.09
C THR A 108 -10.42 18.05 -10.86
N ASN A 109 -10.32 18.66 -9.68
CA ASN A 109 -11.25 19.71 -9.20
C ASN A 109 -12.72 19.32 -9.38
N LYS A 110 -13.04 18.02 -9.25
CA LYS A 110 -14.40 17.48 -9.41
C LYS A 110 -15.08 17.30 -8.06
N LEU A 111 -16.39 17.54 -8.05
CA LEU A 111 -17.26 17.23 -6.91
C LEU A 111 -17.36 15.71 -6.72
N ILE A 112 -17.12 15.25 -5.49
CA ILE A 112 -17.27 13.85 -5.07
C ILE A 112 -18.71 13.53 -4.67
N ALA A 113 -19.40 14.49 -4.05
CA ALA A 113 -20.79 14.31 -3.62
C ALA A 113 -21.71 13.96 -4.81
N GLY A 114 -22.57 12.95 -4.61
CA GLY A 114 -23.50 12.46 -5.62
C GLY A 114 -22.86 11.60 -6.72
N LYS A 115 -21.54 11.39 -6.71
CA LYS A 115 -20.87 10.47 -7.64
C LYS A 115 -21.00 9.03 -7.19
N THR A 116 -21.04 8.12 -8.15
CA THR A 116 -20.84 6.69 -7.90
C THR A 116 -19.35 6.38 -7.94
N ALA A 117 -18.77 6.02 -6.80
CA ALA A 117 -17.36 5.65 -6.71
C ALA A 117 -17.22 4.13 -6.55
N VAL A 118 -16.37 3.52 -7.36
CA VAL A 118 -16.10 2.09 -7.39
C VAL A 118 -14.72 1.85 -6.78
N VAL A 119 -14.67 1.15 -5.66
CA VAL A 119 -13.43 0.77 -4.96
C VAL A 119 -13.18 -0.71 -5.20
N LEU A 120 -12.07 -1.04 -5.87
CA LEU A 120 -11.66 -2.41 -6.10
C LEU A 120 -10.69 -2.84 -5.01
N GLY A 121 -11.08 -3.85 -4.24
CA GLY A 121 -10.35 -4.33 -3.08
C GLY A 121 -10.83 -3.64 -1.80
N TYR A 122 -11.17 -4.44 -0.79
CA TYR A 122 -11.68 -4.00 0.51
C TYR A 122 -10.79 -4.47 1.67
N GLY A 123 -9.47 -4.43 1.44
CA GLY A 123 -8.46 -4.55 2.49
C GLY A 123 -8.30 -3.24 3.28
N TRP A 124 -7.18 -3.08 3.99
CA TRP A 124 -6.92 -1.87 4.80
C TRP A 124 -7.06 -0.55 4.02
N CYS A 125 -6.42 -0.45 2.84
CA CYS A 125 -6.53 0.73 1.98
C CYS A 125 -7.96 0.93 1.46
N GLY A 126 -8.58 -0.14 0.95
CA GLY A 126 -9.95 -0.12 0.42
C GLY A 126 -10.99 0.36 1.43
N ARG A 127 -10.96 -0.17 2.66
CA ARG A 127 -11.81 0.27 3.78
C ARG A 127 -11.62 1.76 4.06
N GLY A 128 -10.37 2.21 4.05
CA GLY A 128 -10.00 3.62 4.20
C GLY A 128 -10.66 4.50 3.15
N ILE A 129 -10.45 4.17 1.88
CA ILE A 129 -10.93 4.92 0.72
C ILE A 129 -12.47 4.93 0.68
N ALA A 130 -13.11 3.77 0.81
CA ALA A 130 -14.56 3.65 0.78
C ALA A 130 -15.25 4.48 1.87
N SER A 131 -14.73 4.43 3.11
CA SER A 131 -15.26 5.23 4.20
C SER A 131 -15.15 6.74 3.95
N ARG A 132 -14.06 7.21 3.35
CA ARG A 132 -13.86 8.65 3.04
C ARG A 132 -14.76 9.09 1.90
N LEU A 133 -14.88 8.29 0.85
CA LEU A 133 -15.80 8.56 -0.27
C LEU A 133 -17.24 8.72 0.21
N ARG A 134 -17.71 7.81 1.07
CA ARG A 134 -19.03 7.92 1.71
C ARG A 134 -19.15 9.18 2.56
N GLY A 135 -18.12 9.49 3.36
CA GLY A 135 -18.08 10.73 4.15
C GLY A 135 -18.17 12.00 3.30
N MET A 136 -17.69 11.96 2.04
CA MET A 136 -17.82 13.05 1.07
C MET A 136 -19.11 13.00 0.24
N GLY A 137 -20.06 12.14 0.59
CA GLY A 137 -21.37 12.04 -0.07
C GLY A 137 -21.38 11.26 -1.38
N ALA A 138 -20.38 10.45 -1.67
CA ALA A 138 -20.41 9.53 -2.82
C ALA A 138 -21.24 8.27 -2.50
N SER A 139 -21.92 7.73 -3.51
CA SER A 139 -22.47 6.38 -3.49
C SER A 139 -21.34 5.39 -3.79
N VAL A 140 -20.95 4.59 -2.81
CA VAL A 140 -19.79 3.70 -2.94
C VAL A 140 -20.22 2.27 -3.31
N ILE A 141 -19.59 1.75 -4.35
CA ILE A 141 -19.64 0.35 -4.77
C ILE A 141 -18.27 -0.26 -4.45
N VAL A 142 -18.26 -1.42 -3.80
CA VAL A 142 -17.06 -2.21 -3.54
C VAL A 142 -17.05 -3.43 -4.44
N CYS A 143 -15.92 -3.67 -5.09
CA CYS A 143 -15.66 -4.88 -5.86
C CYS A 143 -14.55 -5.68 -5.17
N GLU A 144 -14.80 -6.96 -4.91
CA GLU A 144 -13.83 -7.91 -4.35
C GLU A 144 -13.77 -9.16 -5.21
N ILE A 145 -12.68 -9.92 -5.06
CA ILE A 145 -12.48 -11.17 -5.78
C ILE A 145 -12.89 -12.32 -4.85
N GLY A 146 -13.79 -13.19 -5.31
CA GLY A 146 -14.20 -14.38 -4.56
C GLY A 146 -14.50 -15.54 -5.51
N SER A 147 -14.43 -16.76 -4.99
CA SER A 147 -14.92 -17.94 -5.72
C SER A 147 -16.45 -17.90 -5.78
N ARG A 148 -17.03 -18.34 -6.90
CA ARG A 148 -18.49 -18.47 -7.00
C ARG A 148 -18.95 -19.67 -6.19
N LEU A 149 -20.15 -19.57 -5.63
CA LEU A 149 -20.79 -20.68 -4.93
C LEU A 149 -20.88 -21.91 -5.85
N GLY A 150 -20.28 -23.02 -5.43
CA GLY A 150 -20.24 -24.27 -6.20
C GLY A 150 -18.99 -24.47 -7.07
N GLU A 151 -18.15 -23.45 -7.28
CA GLU A 151 -16.89 -23.57 -8.05
C GLU A 151 -15.69 -23.98 -7.19
N SER A 152 -15.74 -23.75 -5.87
CA SER A 152 -14.69 -24.15 -4.93
C SER A 152 -15.26 -25.08 -3.85
N GLY A 153 -14.85 -26.35 -3.88
CA GLY A 153 -15.04 -27.26 -2.74
C GLY A 153 -14.24 -26.77 -1.53
N ILE A 154 -14.65 -27.17 -0.33
CA ILE A 154 -13.86 -26.96 0.90
C ILE A 154 -12.49 -27.63 0.69
N GLY A 155 -11.44 -26.85 0.39
CA GLY A 155 -10.07 -27.35 0.21
C GLY A 155 -9.38 -27.11 -1.14
N THR A 156 -9.94 -26.36 -2.09
CA THR A 156 -9.16 -25.89 -3.25
C THR A 156 -8.21 -24.75 -2.85
N GLU A 157 -7.08 -24.56 -3.53
CA GLU A 157 -6.02 -23.60 -3.14
C GLU A 157 -6.51 -22.15 -3.00
N ASP A 158 -7.60 -21.78 -3.69
CA ASP A 158 -8.27 -20.47 -3.54
C ASP A 158 -9.00 -20.30 -2.19
N GLY A 159 -9.31 -21.41 -1.52
CA GLY A 159 -9.82 -21.51 -0.15
C GLY A 159 -8.77 -21.93 0.87
N ALA A 160 -7.52 -22.19 0.47
CA ALA A 160 -6.45 -22.50 1.39
C ALA A 160 -6.04 -21.23 2.15
N CYS A 161 -6.51 -21.12 3.39
CA CYS A 161 -5.91 -20.24 4.38
C CYS A 161 -4.43 -20.66 4.53
N LYS A 162 -3.51 -20.08 3.76
CA LYS A 162 -2.07 -20.26 3.95
C LYS A 162 -1.76 -19.99 5.44
N PRO A 163 -0.99 -20.86 6.11
CA PRO A 163 -0.76 -20.72 7.54
C PRO A 163 -0.15 -19.34 7.80
N ALA A 164 -0.88 -18.55 8.57
CA ALA A 164 -0.44 -17.23 8.98
C ALA A 164 0.73 -17.35 9.95
N SER A 165 1.69 -16.42 9.86
CA SER A 165 2.43 -16.00 11.05
C SER A 165 1.40 -15.58 12.11
N ALA A 166 1.60 -15.98 13.37
CA ALA A 166 0.61 -16.10 14.44
C ALA A 166 -0.25 -14.85 14.81
N GLN A 167 -0.17 -13.74 14.06
CA GLN A 167 -0.84 -12.48 14.37
C GLN A 167 -1.87 -12.01 13.32
N GLN A 168 -1.95 -12.60 12.12
CA GLN A 168 -2.91 -12.17 11.09
C GLN A 168 -3.52 -13.35 10.31
N LYS A 169 -4.74 -13.78 10.69
CA LYS A 169 -5.55 -14.63 9.83
C LYS A 169 -5.87 -13.86 8.54
N ARG A 170 -5.42 -14.37 7.38
CA ARG A 170 -5.71 -13.75 6.08
C ARG A 170 -7.22 -13.80 5.81
N GLU A 171 -7.85 -12.64 5.71
CA GLU A 171 -9.24 -12.50 5.27
C GLU A 171 -9.35 -12.79 3.77
N SER A 172 -10.17 -13.77 3.40
CA SER A 172 -10.48 -14.03 1.99
C SER A 172 -11.27 -12.86 1.38
N GLY A 173 -11.28 -12.75 0.06
CA GLY A 173 -12.07 -11.70 -0.60
C GLY A 173 -13.58 -11.84 -0.33
N CYS A 174 -14.09 -13.06 -0.07
CA CYS A 174 -15.47 -13.26 0.38
C CYS A 174 -15.75 -12.63 1.75
N HIS A 175 -14.83 -12.74 2.72
CA HIS A 175 -14.98 -12.09 4.02
C HIS A 175 -14.96 -10.56 3.87
N ARG A 176 -14.05 -10.04 3.04
CA ARG A 176 -13.95 -8.61 2.74
C ARG A 176 -15.18 -8.05 2.03
N ALA A 177 -15.73 -8.81 1.08
CA ALA A 177 -16.99 -8.49 0.40
C ALA A 177 -18.17 -8.46 1.38
N LEU A 178 -18.26 -9.45 2.27
CA LEU A 178 -19.30 -9.51 3.30
C LEU A 178 -19.21 -8.35 4.29
N GLU A 179 -17.99 -7.99 4.71
CA GLU A 179 -17.75 -6.82 5.57
C GLU A 179 -18.18 -5.53 4.86
N ALA A 180 -17.80 -5.33 3.59
CA ALA A 180 -18.23 -4.17 2.82
C ALA A 180 -19.76 -4.04 2.76
N LEU A 181 -20.45 -5.16 2.58
CA LEU A 181 -21.92 -5.20 2.58
C LEU A 181 -22.47 -4.77 3.95
N TYR A 182 -21.92 -5.29 5.05
CA TYR A 182 -22.36 -4.97 6.41
C TYR A 182 -21.96 -3.56 6.88
N ASP A 183 -20.90 -3.00 6.31
CA ASP A 183 -20.55 -1.59 6.46
C ASP A 183 -21.54 -0.66 5.71
N GLY A 184 -22.46 -1.21 4.91
CA GLY A 184 -23.50 -0.47 4.19
C GLY A 184 -23.11 -0.06 2.78
N PHE A 185 -22.09 -0.68 2.19
CA PHE A 185 -21.70 -0.45 0.79
C PHE A 185 -22.43 -1.40 -0.15
N ARG A 186 -22.61 -0.97 -1.40
CA ARG A 186 -23.07 -1.88 -2.47
C ARG A 186 -21.90 -2.77 -2.84
N VAL A 187 -22.14 -4.08 -2.97
CA VAL A 187 -21.10 -5.05 -3.35
C VAL A 187 -21.52 -5.75 -4.63
N MET A 188 -20.68 -5.73 -5.64
CA MET A 188 -20.93 -6.39 -6.93
C MET A 188 -19.63 -6.65 -7.69
N GLY A 189 -19.71 -7.42 -8.77
CA GLY A 189 -18.58 -7.63 -9.69
C GLY A 189 -18.26 -6.36 -10.49
N ILE A 190 -16.99 -6.19 -10.87
CA ILE A 190 -16.57 -5.05 -11.67
C ILE A 190 -17.28 -4.98 -13.03
N ASP A 191 -17.63 -6.11 -13.63
CA ASP A 191 -18.37 -6.13 -14.89
C ASP A 191 -19.69 -5.37 -14.84
N GLU A 192 -20.38 -5.40 -13.70
CA GLU A 192 -21.61 -4.65 -13.45
C GLU A 192 -21.28 -3.20 -13.07
N ALA A 193 -20.35 -3.02 -12.12
CA ALA A 193 -19.97 -1.72 -11.58
C ALA A 193 -19.38 -0.77 -12.63
N ALA A 194 -18.71 -1.29 -13.66
CA ALA A 194 -18.06 -0.52 -14.72
C ALA A 194 -19.03 0.42 -15.43
N SER A 195 -20.27 0.00 -15.66
CA SER A 195 -21.29 0.84 -16.32
C SER A 195 -21.89 1.92 -15.39
N LEU A 196 -21.70 1.77 -14.08
CA LEU A 196 -22.32 2.61 -13.04
C LEU A 196 -21.38 3.66 -12.47
N GLY A 197 -20.07 3.40 -12.44
CA GLY A 197 -19.09 4.25 -11.79
C GLY A 197 -18.79 5.56 -12.54
N ASP A 198 -18.54 6.60 -11.77
CA ASP A 198 -17.97 7.88 -12.21
C ASP A 198 -16.48 7.99 -11.82
N ILE A 199 -16.09 7.33 -10.72
CA ILE A 199 -14.73 7.28 -10.17
C ILE A 199 -14.37 5.83 -9.88
N PHE A 200 -13.20 5.38 -10.31
CA PHE A 200 -12.69 4.02 -10.12
C PHE A 200 -11.34 4.07 -9.42
N ILE A 201 -11.21 3.35 -8.31
CA ILE A 201 -10.00 3.34 -7.49
C ILE A 201 -9.58 1.89 -7.24
N THR A 202 -8.41 1.50 -7.73
CA THR A 202 -7.83 0.18 -7.47
C THR A 202 -7.01 0.18 -6.18
N ALA A 203 -7.25 -0.78 -5.30
CA ALA A 203 -6.54 -1.00 -4.04
C ALA A 203 -6.40 -2.50 -3.76
N THR A 204 -6.12 -3.29 -4.80
CA THR A 204 -6.18 -4.76 -4.74
C THR A 204 -4.82 -5.42 -4.51
N GLY A 205 -3.73 -4.77 -4.94
CA GLY A 205 -2.42 -5.39 -5.08
C GLY A 205 -2.32 -6.43 -6.20
N ASN A 206 -3.35 -6.56 -7.04
CA ASN A 206 -3.44 -7.55 -8.11
C ASN A 206 -3.33 -6.92 -9.49
N LYS A 207 -2.63 -7.59 -10.39
CA LYS A 207 -2.51 -7.18 -11.79
C LYS A 207 -3.86 -7.22 -12.50
N ASN A 208 -4.12 -6.23 -13.35
CA ASN A 208 -5.31 -6.12 -14.21
C ASN A 208 -6.64 -6.22 -13.45
N ALA A 209 -6.71 -5.60 -12.26
CA ALA A 209 -7.98 -5.42 -11.54
C ALA A 209 -9.00 -4.64 -12.39
N ILE A 210 -8.54 -3.66 -13.17
CA ILE A 210 -9.30 -3.02 -14.26
C ILE A 210 -8.67 -3.43 -15.60
N ASP A 211 -9.39 -4.26 -16.35
CA ASP A 211 -9.04 -4.68 -17.71
C ASP A 211 -9.71 -3.77 -18.76
N VAL A 212 -9.25 -3.89 -20.02
CA VAL A 212 -9.77 -3.15 -21.18
C VAL A 212 -11.29 -3.31 -21.33
N SER A 213 -11.80 -4.52 -21.12
CA SER A 213 -13.23 -4.83 -21.25
C SER A 213 -14.09 -4.06 -20.22
N HIS A 214 -13.55 -3.80 -19.03
CA HIS A 214 -14.21 -2.96 -18.02
C HIS A 214 -14.19 -1.49 -18.47
N ILE A 215 -13.07 -1.00 -18.98
CA ILE A 215 -12.91 0.39 -19.44
C ILE A 215 -13.87 0.72 -20.58
N GLU A 216 -14.08 -0.19 -21.53
CA GLU A 216 -15.03 0.01 -22.64
C GLU A 216 -16.48 0.21 -22.17
N LYS A 217 -16.85 -0.41 -21.02
CA LYS A 217 -18.17 -0.28 -20.38
C LYS A 217 -18.33 1.03 -19.60
N MET A 218 -17.25 1.71 -19.23
CA MET A 218 -17.29 2.92 -18.42
C MET A 218 -18.08 4.05 -19.08
N LYS A 219 -18.58 4.97 -18.25
CA LYS A 219 -19.20 6.22 -18.69
C LYS A 219 -18.16 7.11 -19.37
N ASN A 220 -18.61 7.95 -20.29
CA ASN A 220 -17.77 9.03 -20.79
C ASN A 220 -17.39 9.98 -19.65
N GLY A 221 -16.11 10.31 -19.53
CA GLY A 221 -15.56 11.15 -18.46
C GLY A 221 -15.32 10.42 -17.13
N ALA A 222 -15.36 9.08 -17.10
CA ALA A 222 -15.01 8.31 -15.90
C ALA A 222 -13.56 8.59 -15.47
N ILE A 223 -13.35 8.75 -14.16
CA ILE A 223 -12.03 8.98 -13.56
C ILE A 223 -11.49 7.64 -13.07
N VAL A 224 -10.25 7.31 -13.40
CA VAL A 224 -9.61 6.04 -13.05
C VAL A 224 -8.26 6.31 -12.40
N CYS A 225 -8.01 5.76 -11.22
CA CYS A 225 -6.74 5.88 -10.53
C CYS A 225 -6.40 4.65 -9.69
N ASN A 226 -5.14 4.56 -9.29
CA ASN A 226 -4.61 3.46 -8.50
C ASN A 226 -4.10 3.96 -7.14
N ALA A 227 -4.50 3.29 -6.06
CA ALA A 227 -4.01 3.49 -4.70
C ALA A 227 -3.22 2.26 -4.19
N GLY A 228 -3.08 1.23 -5.02
CA GLY A 228 -2.28 0.05 -4.73
C GLY A 228 -0.81 0.21 -5.11
N HIS A 229 0.00 -0.76 -4.66
CA HIS A 229 1.46 -0.67 -4.70
C HIS A 229 2.06 -0.77 -6.11
N PHE A 230 1.44 -1.56 -6.99
CA PHE A 230 1.96 -1.81 -8.34
C PHE A 230 1.23 -0.95 -9.38
N ASN A 231 1.96 -0.49 -10.39
CA ASN A 231 1.42 0.30 -11.52
C ASN A 231 0.67 -0.54 -12.57
N ASN A 232 0.38 -1.81 -12.28
CA ASN A 232 -0.22 -2.76 -13.21
C ASN A 232 -1.62 -3.22 -12.80
N GLU A 233 -2.25 -2.57 -11.81
CA GLU A 233 -3.64 -2.86 -11.46
C GLU A 233 -4.63 -2.42 -12.55
N ILE A 234 -4.23 -1.49 -13.43
CA ILE A 234 -5.01 -0.98 -14.55
C ILE A 234 -4.30 -1.32 -15.85
N ASP A 235 -4.98 -1.95 -16.80
CA ASP A 235 -4.38 -2.36 -18.08
C ASP A 235 -4.26 -1.19 -19.09
N ILE A 236 -3.33 -0.28 -18.80
CA ILE A 236 -3.04 0.90 -19.64
C ILE A 236 -2.38 0.48 -20.98
N GLU A 237 -1.58 -0.58 -20.94
CA GLU A 237 -0.94 -1.11 -22.15
C GLU A 237 -1.98 -1.69 -23.11
N GLY A 238 -2.95 -2.43 -22.57
CA GLY A 238 -4.07 -3.01 -23.30
C GLY A 238 -4.93 -1.95 -24.00
N ILE A 239 -5.31 -0.86 -23.32
CA ILE A 239 -6.09 0.22 -23.94
C ILE A 239 -5.32 0.92 -25.06
N THR A 240 -4.00 1.10 -24.88
CA THR A 240 -3.13 1.73 -25.89
C THR A 240 -3.02 0.83 -27.12
N LYS A 241 -2.81 -0.48 -26.93
CA LYS A 241 -2.78 -1.48 -28.01
C LYS A 241 -4.11 -1.57 -28.77
N LYS A 242 -5.24 -1.34 -28.09
CA LYS A 242 -6.57 -1.31 -28.72
C LYS A 242 -6.81 -0.05 -29.56
N GLY A 243 -5.88 0.91 -29.54
CA GLY A 243 -5.91 2.13 -30.35
C GLY A 243 -6.55 3.32 -29.66
N ALA A 244 -6.58 3.35 -28.32
CA ALA A 244 -6.98 4.54 -27.58
C ALA A 244 -5.99 5.68 -27.82
N ARG A 245 -6.50 6.88 -28.12
CA ARG A 245 -5.67 8.08 -28.25
C ARG A 245 -5.43 8.68 -26.87
N LYS A 246 -4.16 8.72 -26.47
CA LYS A 246 -3.71 9.39 -25.24
C LYS A 246 -3.49 10.88 -25.51
N GLU A 247 -4.01 11.72 -24.63
CA GLU A 247 -3.81 13.17 -24.60
C GLU A 247 -3.51 13.60 -23.16
N VAL A 248 -2.36 14.25 -22.94
CA VAL A 248 -2.00 14.79 -21.62
C VAL A 248 -2.70 16.14 -21.46
N LEU A 249 -3.66 16.23 -20.55
CA LEU A 249 -4.42 17.46 -20.33
C LEU A 249 -3.69 18.41 -19.39
N LYS A 250 -3.03 17.85 -18.37
CA LYS A 250 -2.12 18.52 -17.46
C LYS A 250 -1.32 17.46 -16.69
N GLU A 251 -0.42 17.92 -15.84
CA GLU A 251 0.36 17.03 -14.98
C GLU A 251 -0.56 16.11 -14.14
N ASN A 252 -0.22 14.82 -14.10
CA ASN A 252 -1.01 13.73 -13.50
C ASN A 252 -2.43 13.54 -14.05
N LEU A 253 -2.80 14.11 -15.20
CA LEU A 253 -4.12 13.93 -15.81
C LEU A 253 -4.06 13.68 -17.31
N GLU A 254 -4.48 12.48 -17.71
CA GLU A 254 -4.48 12.03 -19.10
C GLU A 254 -5.90 11.67 -19.54
N CYS A 255 -6.31 12.11 -20.73
CA CYS A 255 -7.51 11.60 -21.39
C CYS A 255 -7.12 10.48 -22.35
N PHE A 256 -7.77 9.32 -22.20
CA PHE A 256 -7.73 8.23 -23.17
C PHE A 256 -9.05 8.20 -23.93
N THR A 257 -9.02 8.68 -25.18
CA THR A 257 -10.18 8.60 -26.09
C THR A 257 -10.20 7.21 -26.73
N LEU A 258 -11.20 6.42 -26.39
CA LEU A 258 -11.42 5.07 -26.90
C LEU A 258 -11.96 5.10 -28.33
N LYS A 259 -11.90 3.96 -29.04
CA LYS A 259 -12.45 3.82 -30.41
C LYS A 259 -13.96 4.11 -30.51
N ASN A 260 -14.70 3.92 -29.42
CA ASN A 260 -16.13 4.22 -29.35
C ASN A 260 -16.42 5.72 -29.07
N GLY A 261 -15.39 6.57 -29.04
CA GLY A 261 -15.50 8.02 -28.84
C GLY A 261 -15.61 8.47 -27.37
N LYS A 262 -15.73 7.55 -26.40
CA LYS A 262 -15.69 7.90 -24.97
C LYS A 262 -14.27 8.28 -24.56
N CYS A 263 -14.13 9.29 -23.72
CA CYS A 263 -12.87 9.60 -23.01
C CYS A 263 -12.95 9.08 -21.58
N ILE A 264 -11.88 8.45 -21.10
CA ILE A 264 -11.65 8.19 -19.68
C ILE A 264 -10.48 9.04 -19.19
N TYR A 265 -10.55 9.51 -17.95
CA TYR A 265 -9.50 10.30 -17.31
C TYR A 265 -8.66 9.39 -16.43
N LEU A 266 -7.42 9.14 -16.83
CA LEU A 266 -6.44 8.40 -16.04
C LEU A 266 -5.63 9.38 -15.18
N LEU A 267 -5.55 9.10 -13.89
CA LEU A 267 -4.73 9.88 -12.97
C LEU A 267 -3.34 9.26 -12.81
N SER A 268 -2.31 10.11 -12.80
CA SER A 268 -0.93 9.75 -12.45
C SER A 268 -0.37 8.53 -13.21
N GLU A 269 -0.77 8.35 -14.47
CA GLU A 269 -0.32 7.24 -15.33
C GLU A 269 -0.57 5.84 -14.72
N GLY A 270 -1.59 5.70 -13.85
CA GLY A 270 -1.87 4.46 -13.11
C GLY A 270 -0.86 4.11 -12.01
N ARG A 271 0.09 5.01 -11.71
CA ARG A 271 0.92 4.92 -10.52
C ARG A 271 0.10 5.27 -9.28
N LEU A 272 0.71 5.06 -8.12
CA LEU A 272 0.10 5.30 -6.82
C LEU A 272 -0.26 6.80 -6.66
N VAL A 273 -1.56 7.09 -6.77
CA VAL A 273 -2.08 8.45 -7.01
C VAL A 273 -1.77 9.41 -5.88
N ASN A 274 -1.72 8.93 -4.63
CA ASN A 274 -1.43 9.75 -3.46
C ASN A 274 0.07 10.08 -3.28
N LEU A 275 0.99 9.40 -3.98
CA LEU A 275 2.44 9.71 -3.95
C LEU A 275 2.94 10.37 -5.24
N ALA A 276 2.19 10.25 -6.35
CA ALA A 276 2.59 10.81 -7.63
C ALA A 276 2.59 12.36 -7.59
N ARG A 277 3.78 12.94 -7.48
CA ARG A 277 3.97 14.39 -7.50
C ARG A 277 3.56 15.01 -8.85
N PRO A 278 3.14 16.28 -8.86
CA PRO A 278 3.00 17.20 -7.71
C PRO A 278 1.69 17.04 -6.95
N SER A 279 0.74 16.24 -7.46
CA SER A 279 -0.62 16.23 -6.93
C SER A 279 -0.77 15.32 -5.71
N GLY A 280 -0.01 14.23 -5.66
CA GLY A 280 0.15 13.40 -4.48
C GLY A 280 1.18 13.99 -3.52
N GLN A 281 0.77 14.17 -2.27
CA GLN A 281 1.63 14.68 -1.18
C GLN A 281 2.01 13.59 -0.17
N GLY A 282 1.62 12.34 -0.42
CA GLY A 282 1.77 11.23 0.52
C GLY A 282 0.81 11.33 1.68
N HIS A 283 1.19 10.71 2.79
CA HIS A 283 0.36 10.69 3.98
C HIS A 283 0.52 11.97 4.82
N PRO A 284 -0.52 12.33 5.60
CA PRO A 284 -0.40 13.36 6.62
C PRO A 284 0.74 13.09 7.60
N ILE A 285 1.25 14.15 8.23
CA ILE A 285 2.41 14.08 9.13
C ILE A 285 2.15 13.13 10.30
N GLU A 286 0.94 13.12 10.84
CA GLU A 286 0.52 12.28 11.96
C GLU A 286 0.55 10.79 11.62
N ILE A 287 0.34 10.45 10.35
CA ILE A 287 0.44 9.07 9.88
C ILE A 287 1.90 8.62 9.82
N MET A 288 2.77 9.50 9.30
CA MET A 288 4.21 9.22 9.24
C MET A 288 4.84 9.18 10.63
N ASP A 289 4.39 10.02 11.56
CA ASP A 289 4.80 9.99 12.97
C ASP A 289 4.56 8.62 13.59
N GLY A 290 3.35 8.06 13.41
CA GLY A 290 3.02 6.72 13.89
C GLY A 290 3.90 5.63 13.27
N SER A 291 4.08 5.61 11.95
CA SER A 291 4.94 4.63 11.27
C SER A 291 6.40 4.71 11.73
N PHE A 292 6.95 5.93 11.82
CA PHE A 292 8.32 6.15 12.27
C PHE A 292 8.51 5.86 13.76
N ALA A 293 7.50 6.06 14.60
CA ALA A 293 7.54 5.65 16.00
C ALA A 293 7.67 4.13 16.14
N VAL A 294 6.95 3.34 15.32
CA VAL A 294 7.12 1.87 15.31
C VAL A 294 8.54 1.48 14.89
N GLN A 295 9.09 2.14 13.87
CA GLN A 295 10.47 1.89 13.45
C GLN A 295 11.49 2.25 14.54
N ALA A 296 11.34 3.41 15.18
CA ALA A 296 12.26 3.89 16.21
C ALA A 296 12.29 2.95 17.42
N LEU A 297 11.12 2.54 17.91
CA LEU A 297 11.01 1.58 19.02
C LEU A 297 11.48 0.18 18.61
N SER A 298 11.28 -0.23 17.35
CA SER A 298 11.81 -1.49 16.82
C SER A 298 13.34 -1.48 16.74
N ALA A 299 13.94 -0.37 16.33
CA ALA A 299 15.39 -0.16 16.33
C ALA A 299 15.95 -0.22 17.76
N GLU A 300 15.29 0.44 18.71
CA GLU A 300 15.66 0.37 20.13
C GLU A 300 15.59 -1.07 20.67
N TYR A 301 14.53 -1.81 20.31
CA TYR A 301 14.36 -3.20 20.69
C TYR A 301 15.47 -4.11 20.16
N LEU A 302 15.91 -3.92 18.91
CA LEU A 302 17.04 -4.64 18.33
C LEU A 302 18.32 -4.40 19.13
N VAL A 303 18.60 -3.15 19.51
CA VAL A 303 19.78 -2.79 20.31
C VAL A 303 19.72 -3.42 21.71
N LYS A 304 18.60 -3.27 22.41
CA LYS A 304 18.38 -3.85 23.76
C LYS A 304 18.49 -5.37 23.79
N ASN A 305 18.23 -6.03 22.65
CA ASN A 305 18.28 -7.48 22.49
C ASN A 305 19.44 -7.97 21.62
N LYS A 306 20.50 -7.16 21.47
CA LYS A 306 21.70 -7.54 20.73
C LYS A 306 22.24 -8.89 21.22
N GLY A 307 22.45 -9.82 20.28
CA GLY A 307 22.95 -11.17 20.56
C GLY A 307 21.91 -12.16 21.09
N LYS A 308 20.66 -11.74 21.33
CA LYS A 308 19.56 -12.61 21.79
C LYS A 308 18.60 -13.02 20.68
N LEU A 309 18.51 -12.21 19.62
CA LEU A 309 17.60 -12.45 18.49
C LEU A 309 18.29 -13.30 17.41
N LYS A 310 17.54 -14.23 16.82
CA LYS A 310 18.02 -15.03 15.69
C LYS A 310 17.89 -14.25 14.38
N ALA A 311 18.77 -14.54 13.43
CA ALA A 311 18.64 -14.03 12.07
C ALA A 311 17.31 -14.47 11.45
N GLY A 312 16.63 -13.55 10.77
CA GLY A 312 15.27 -13.77 10.28
C GLY A 312 14.41 -12.50 10.31
N VAL A 313 13.27 -12.57 9.66
CA VAL A 313 12.19 -11.59 9.72
C VAL A 313 11.39 -11.83 10.99
N ILE A 314 11.33 -10.82 11.85
CA ILE A 314 10.71 -10.85 13.16
C ILE A 314 9.54 -9.88 13.18
N SER A 315 8.38 -10.33 13.66
CA SER A 315 7.23 -9.44 13.86
C SER A 315 7.49 -8.46 14.99
N VAL A 316 6.95 -7.24 14.87
CA VAL A 316 7.00 -6.25 15.94
C VAL A 316 6.30 -6.80 17.21
N PRO A 317 6.97 -6.82 18.38
CA PRO A 317 6.34 -7.17 19.65
C PRO A 317 5.08 -6.34 19.90
N CYS A 318 4.01 -6.98 20.35
CA CYS A 318 2.74 -6.29 20.65
C CYS A 318 2.93 -5.11 21.61
N GLY A 319 3.78 -5.24 22.62
CA GLY A 319 4.05 -4.14 23.56
C GLY A 319 4.66 -2.89 22.93
N ILE A 320 5.38 -3.02 21.80
CA ILE A 320 5.86 -1.85 21.04
C ILE A 320 4.72 -1.23 20.25
N ASP A 321 3.92 -2.06 19.58
CA ASP A 321 2.78 -1.63 18.78
C ASP A 321 1.73 -0.90 19.64
N ASP A 322 1.39 -1.49 20.80
CA ASP A 322 0.48 -0.92 21.80
C ASP A 322 1.03 0.40 22.38
N GLU A 323 2.34 0.48 22.61
CA GLU A 323 2.98 1.69 23.13
C GLU A 323 2.90 2.84 22.13
N VAL A 324 3.09 2.59 20.82
CA VAL A 324 2.89 3.61 19.79
C VAL A 324 1.46 4.12 19.78
N ALA A 325 0.48 3.21 19.81
CA ALA A 325 -0.93 3.59 19.88
C ALA A 325 -1.25 4.40 21.16
N ARG A 326 -0.67 4.00 22.31
CA ARG A 326 -0.82 4.71 23.58
C ARG A 326 -0.23 6.11 23.54
N LEU A 327 0.97 6.29 22.96
CA LEU A 327 1.61 7.59 22.79
C LEU A 327 0.81 8.50 21.87
N ALA A 328 0.27 7.96 20.77
CA ALA A 328 -0.58 8.70 19.84
C ALA A 328 -1.91 9.16 20.49
N LEU A 329 -2.51 8.34 21.36
CA LEU A 329 -3.68 8.76 22.15
C LEU A 329 -3.32 9.81 23.20
N PHE A 330 -2.20 9.61 23.89
CA PHE A 330 -1.73 10.52 24.94
C PHE A 330 -1.41 11.91 24.38
N SER A 331 -0.81 12.01 23.18
CA SER A 331 -0.54 13.30 22.53
C SER A 331 -1.81 14.08 22.18
N GLN A 332 -2.95 13.38 22.06
CA GLN A 332 -4.28 13.96 21.87
C GLN A 332 -5.03 14.19 23.21
N GLY A 333 -4.36 14.03 24.35
CA GLY A 333 -4.96 14.18 25.68
C GLY A 333 -5.88 13.02 26.09
N ILE A 334 -5.84 11.89 25.38
CA ILE A 334 -6.67 10.72 25.66
C ILE A 334 -5.89 9.74 26.53
N ILE A 335 -6.43 9.44 27.72
CA ILE A 335 -5.86 8.48 28.67
C ILE A 335 -6.87 7.36 28.89
N LEU A 336 -6.48 6.13 28.56
CA LEU A 336 -7.33 4.96 28.76
C LEU A 336 -7.25 4.49 30.23
N PRO A 337 -8.38 4.12 30.87
CA PRO A 337 -8.37 3.57 32.21
C PRO A 337 -7.73 2.18 32.20
N LYS A 338 -7.08 1.80 33.30
CA LYS A 338 -6.67 0.41 33.52
C LYS A 338 -7.91 -0.39 33.95
N PRO A 339 -8.16 -1.58 33.36
CA PRO A 339 -9.18 -2.49 33.88
C PRO A 339 -8.86 -2.82 35.35
N THR A 340 -9.89 -2.80 36.20
CA THR A 340 -9.83 -3.27 37.58
C THR A 340 -9.85 -4.78 37.66
#